data_AF-A0A8H9CAW9-F1
#
_entry.id   AF-A0A8H9CAW9-F1
#
_cell.length_a   1.000
_cell.length_b   1.000
_cell.length_c   1.000
_cell.angle_alpha   90.00
_cell.angle_beta   90.00
_cell.angle_gamma   90.00
#
_symmetry.space_group_name_H-M   'P 1'
#
loop_
_entity.id
_entity.type
_entity.pdbx_description
1 polymer ?
#
loop_
_entity_poly.entity_id
_entity_poly.type
_entity_poly.pdbx_seq_one_letter_code
_entity_poly.pdbx_strand_id
1 'polypeptide(L)'
;MRLLVSGGRTYDDVETLEKVLERIDFAHCIDVLIEGGQKRWDKEQKRFIGLDHLAGSWARRRGVPNWSIPADWDRYGKAAGYRRNHQMLHECSPDVLLPFPGGPGTADMTTQCWGVIPIWNWRDFI
;
A
#
# COMPACT_ATOMS: atom_id res chain seq x y z
N MET A 1 1.58 -2.05 -15.26
CA MET A 1 2.53 -1.72 -14.18
C MET A 1 2.15 -2.39 -12.86
N ARG A 2 3.12 -2.91 -12.10
CA ARG A 2 2.97 -3.41 -10.72
C ARG A 2 3.16 -2.27 -9.72
N LEU A 3 2.07 -1.81 -9.12
CA LEU A 3 2.09 -0.69 -8.18
C LEU A 3 2.12 -1.20 -6.74
N LEU A 4 3.17 -0.85 -5.99
CA LEU A 4 3.21 -1.04 -4.55
C LEU A 4 2.72 0.21 -3.84
N VAL A 5 1.73 0.07 -2.95
CA VAL A 5 1.28 1.16 -2.08
C VAL A 5 1.63 0.86 -0.61
N SER A 6 1.91 1.90 0.17
CA SER A 6 2.20 1.76 1.60
C SER A 6 1.80 3.01 2.37
N GLY A 7 1.23 2.84 3.58
CA GLY A 7 0.75 3.97 4.37
C GLY A 7 0.23 3.58 5.75
N GLY A 8 -0.29 4.57 6.46
CA GLY A 8 -0.70 4.41 7.85
C GLY A 8 -1.93 3.53 8.06
N ARG A 9 -1.96 2.80 9.19
CA ARG A 9 -3.12 2.02 9.66
C ARG A 9 -4.33 2.88 10.04
N THR A 10 -4.12 4.17 10.24
CA THR A 10 -5.16 5.15 10.54
C THR A 10 -5.45 6.08 9.36
N TYR A 11 -4.85 5.82 8.19
CA TYR A 11 -5.17 6.57 6.98
C TYR A 11 -6.63 6.30 6.61
N ASP A 12 -7.37 7.38 6.35
CA ASP A 12 -8.81 7.31 6.09
C ASP A 12 -9.31 8.31 5.03
N ASP A 13 -8.39 8.96 4.31
CA ASP A 13 -8.75 9.84 3.20
C ASP A 13 -9.00 9.00 1.93
N VAL A 14 -10.16 8.37 1.89
CA VAL A 14 -10.57 7.48 0.80
C VAL A 14 -10.61 8.22 -0.54
N GLU A 15 -11.15 9.44 -0.53
CA GLU A 15 -11.35 10.23 -1.74
C GLU A 15 -10.02 10.58 -2.42
N THR A 16 -9.04 11.06 -1.66
CA THR A 16 -7.71 11.35 -2.21
C THR A 16 -7.03 10.09 -2.72
N LEU A 17 -7.07 9.00 -1.97
CA LEU A 17 -6.48 7.73 -2.39
C LEU A 17 -7.08 7.23 -3.71
N GLU A 18 -8.40 7.19 -3.81
CA GLU A 18 -9.08 6.71 -5.01
C GLU A 18 -8.79 7.60 -6.22
N LYS A 19 -8.85 8.93 -6.07
CA LYS A 19 -8.50 9.86 -7.15
C LYS A 19 -7.09 9.64 -7.67
N VAL A 20 -6.12 9.48 -6.78
CA VAL A 20 -4.72 9.22 -7.16
C VAL A 20 -4.59 7.88 -7.90
N LEU A 21 -5.19 6.81 -7.37
CA LEU A 21 -5.13 5.49 -7.98
C LEU A 21 -5.82 5.46 -9.35
N GLU A 22 -6.96 6.13 -9.50
CA GLU A 22 -7.65 6.28 -10.78
C GLU A 22 -6.80 7.04 -11.81
N ARG A 23 -6.14 8.12 -11.39
CA ARG A 23 -5.25 8.90 -12.27
C ARG A 23 -4.06 8.07 -12.75
N ILE A 24 -3.47 7.29 -11.85
CA ILE A 24 -2.35 6.41 -12.16
C ILE A 24 -2.80 5.26 -13.08
N ASP A 25 -3.93 4.62 -12.77
CA ASP A 25 -4.48 3.54 -13.58
C ASP A 25 -4.78 4.00 -15.00
N PHE A 26 -5.37 5.19 -15.15
CA PHE A 26 -5.64 5.79 -16.45
C PHE A 26 -4.35 6.07 -17.25
N ALA A 27 -3.30 6.57 -16.60
CA ALA A 27 -2.07 6.99 -17.29
C ALA A 27 -1.09 5.83 -17.57
N HIS A 28 -1.05 4.83 -16.68
CA HIS A 28 0.00 3.82 -16.67
C HIS A 28 -0.52 2.38 -16.73
N CYS A 29 -1.82 2.16 -16.57
CA CYS A 29 -2.47 0.86 -16.42
C CYS A 29 -1.88 0.02 -15.28
N ILE A 30 -2.64 -0.12 -14.18
CA ILE A 30 -2.20 -0.93 -13.05
C ILE A 30 -2.54 -2.40 -13.33
N ASP A 31 -1.52 -3.22 -13.63
CA ASP A 31 -1.69 -4.67 -13.86
C ASP A 31 -1.93 -5.41 -12.55
N VAL A 32 -1.34 -4.93 -11.46
CA VAL A 32 -1.51 -5.45 -10.10
C VAL A 32 -1.19 -4.37 -9.08
N LEU A 33 -2.02 -4.31 -8.04
CA LEU A 33 -1.79 -3.50 -6.85
C LEU A 33 -1.27 -4.40 -5.73
N ILE A 34 -0.18 -3.99 -5.08
CA ILE A 34 0.49 -4.71 -3.99
C ILE A 34 0.35 -3.89 -2.71
N GLU A 35 -0.03 -4.52 -1.60
CA GLU A 35 -0.21 -3.88 -0.29
C GLU A 35 0.07 -4.84 0.88
N GLY A 36 0.24 -4.28 2.10
CA GLY A 36 0.75 -5.00 3.28
C GLY A 36 -0.27 -5.69 4.19
N GLY A 37 -1.51 -5.78 3.75
CA GLY A 37 -2.64 -6.43 4.43
C GLY A 37 -3.09 -5.73 5.70
N GLN A 38 -2.61 -4.53 6.00
CA GLN A 38 -2.93 -3.86 7.27
C GLN A 38 -4.32 -3.23 7.26
N LYS A 39 -5.06 -3.42 8.35
CA LYS A 39 -6.34 -2.75 8.57
C LYS A 39 -6.56 -2.49 10.05
N ARG A 40 -7.30 -1.43 10.36
CA ARG A 40 -7.75 -1.10 11.72
C ARG A 40 -9.26 -1.00 11.73
N TRP A 41 -9.90 -1.59 12.75
CA TRP A 41 -11.32 -1.37 12.97
C TRP A 41 -11.54 0.02 13.59
N ASP A 42 -12.26 0.87 12.89
CA ASP A 42 -12.76 2.13 13.43
C ASP A 42 -14.10 1.89 14.13
N LYS A 43 -14.15 2.17 15.44
CA LYS A 43 -15.34 1.90 16.26
C LYS A 43 -16.47 2.89 16.01
N GLU A 44 -16.13 4.13 15.66
CA GLU A 44 -17.09 5.22 15.48
C GLU A 44 -17.80 5.05 14.14
N GLN A 45 -17.02 4.87 13.08
CA GLN A 45 -17.54 4.67 11.73
C GLN A 45 -17.97 3.22 11.46
N LYS A 46 -17.67 2.29 12.39
CA LYS A 46 -17.99 0.85 12.30
C LYS A 46 -17.52 0.21 10.99
N ARG A 47 -16.31 0.55 10.55
CA ARG A 47 -15.69 -0.01 9.35
C ARG A 47 -14.19 -0.21 9.52
N PHE A 48 -13.60 -0.98 8.62
CA PHE A 48 -12.14 -1.06 8.53
C PHE A 48 -11.59 0.17 7.79
N ILE A 49 -10.47 0.69 8.32
CA ILE A 49 -9.68 1.80 7.78
C ILE A 49 -8.20 1.38 7.64
N GLY A 50 -7.38 2.26 7.09
CA GLY A 50 -5.97 2.05 6.83
C GLY A 50 -5.66 1.92 5.35
N LEU A 51 -4.48 2.39 4.94
CA LEU A 51 -4.15 2.53 3.52
C LEU A 51 -4.28 1.20 2.77
N ASP A 52 -3.60 0.16 3.24
CA ASP A 52 -3.59 -1.17 2.63
C ASP A 52 -5.03 -1.70 2.42
N HIS A 53 -5.88 -1.56 3.44
CA HIS A 53 -7.30 -1.94 3.36
C HIS A 53 -8.03 -1.18 2.26
N LEU A 54 -7.90 0.15 2.22
CA LEU A 54 -8.62 1.01 1.31
C LEU A 54 -8.14 0.81 -0.14
N ALA A 55 -6.82 0.70 -0.36
CA ALA A 55 -6.25 0.46 -1.67
C ALA A 55 -6.64 -0.92 -2.22
N GLY A 56 -6.55 -1.98 -1.40
CA GLY A 56 -7.03 -3.30 -1.81
C GLY A 56 -8.54 -3.33 -2.07
N SER A 57 -9.32 -2.49 -1.37
CA SER A 57 -10.75 -2.31 -1.61
C SER A 57 -11.02 -1.66 -2.97
N TRP A 58 -10.27 -0.61 -3.31
CA TRP A 58 -10.31 0.04 -4.62
C TRP A 58 -9.95 -0.95 -5.74
N ALA A 59 -8.84 -1.69 -5.60
CA ALA A 59 -8.38 -2.65 -6.61
C ALA A 59 -9.46 -3.69 -6.92
N ARG A 60 -10.08 -4.27 -5.89
CA ARG A 60 -11.20 -5.22 -6.05
C ARG A 60 -12.41 -4.61 -6.77
N ARG A 61 -12.81 -3.37 -6.44
CA ARG A 61 -13.92 -2.69 -7.12
C ARG A 61 -13.63 -2.40 -8.59
N ARG A 62 -12.36 -2.11 -8.92
CA ARG A 62 -11.92 -1.80 -10.28
C ARG A 62 -11.56 -3.02 -11.11
N GLY A 63 -11.61 -4.22 -10.54
CA GLY A 63 -11.19 -5.46 -11.21
C GLY A 63 -9.68 -5.56 -11.41
N VAL A 64 -8.90 -4.75 -10.69
CA VAL A 64 -7.44 -4.80 -10.70
C VAL A 64 -6.98 -5.94 -9.77
N PRO A 65 -6.10 -6.85 -10.23
CA PRO A 65 -5.50 -7.86 -9.36
C PRO A 65 -4.86 -7.23 -8.10
N ASN A 66 -5.13 -7.82 -6.93
CA ASN A 66 -4.62 -7.33 -5.65
C ASN A 66 -3.78 -8.39 -4.95
N TRP A 67 -2.49 -8.11 -4.74
CA TRP A 67 -1.58 -8.94 -3.97
C TRP A 67 -1.43 -8.38 -2.55
N SER A 68 -2.19 -8.95 -1.62
CA SER A 68 -2.12 -8.62 -0.19
C SER A 68 -1.09 -9.48 0.50
N ILE A 69 -0.05 -8.88 1.06
CA ILE A 69 1.01 -9.58 1.79
C ILE A 69 0.90 -9.21 3.27
N PRO A 70 0.10 -9.95 4.08
CA PRO A 70 -0.05 -9.66 5.50
C PRO A 70 1.22 -10.03 6.29
N ALA A 71 1.53 -9.26 7.31
CA ALA A 71 2.65 -9.55 8.21
C ALA A 71 2.30 -10.70 9.16
N ASP A 72 3.21 -11.68 9.28
CA ASP A 72 3.12 -12.81 10.21
C ASP A 72 3.61 -12.41 11.61
N TRP A 73 2.71 -11.76 12.36
CA TRP A 73 2.99 -11.27 13.72
C TRP A 73 3.23 -12.38 14.73
N ASP A 74 2.56 -13.52 14.57
CA ASP A 74 2.69 -14.66 15.49
C ASP A 74 4.10 -15.26 15.40
N ARG A 75 4.66 -15.35 14.18
CA ARG A 75 5.99 -15.90 13.97
C ARG A 75 7.12 -14.93 14.26
N TYR A 76 6.99 -13.67 13.86
CA TYR A 76 8.12 -12.73 13.85
C TYR A 76 7.97 -11.52 14.79
N GLY A 77 6.85 -11.43 15.50
CA GLY A 77 6.58 -10.33 16.44
C GLY A 77 6.77 -8.96 15.78
N LYS A 78 7.51 -8.06 16.45
CA LYS A 78 7.74 -6.68 15.97
C LYS A 78 8.43 -6.61 14.60
N ALA A 79 9.22 -7.62 14.23
CA ALA A 79 9.93 -7.65 12.95
C ALA A 79 9.03 -8.07 11.78
N ALA A 80 7.83 -8.59 12.04
CA ALA A 80 6.91 -9.09 11.01
C ALA A 80 6.60 -8.03 9.95
N GLY A 81 6.37 -6.79 10.37
CA GLY A 81 6.10 -5.67 9.47
C GLY A 81 7.25 -5.42 8.48
N TYR A 82 8.49 -5.39 8.96
CA TYR A 82 9.68 -5.12 8.15
C TYR A 82 10.02 -6.29 7.22
N ARG A 83 9.85 -7.53 7.70
CA ARG A 83 10.00 -8.74 6.86
C ARG A 83 8.99 -8.78 5.73
N ARG A 84 7.75 -8.40 6.02
CA ARG A 84 6.69 -8.28 5.02
C ARG A 84 6.96 -7.14 4.02
N ASN A 85 7.57 -6.01 4.44
CA ASN A 85 8.05 -4.98 3.50
C ASN A 85 9.09 -5.54 2.53
N HIS A 86 10.08 -6.26 3.05
CA HIS A 86 11.09 -6.94 2.25
C HIS A 86 10.46 -7.95 1.28
N GLN A 87 9.49 -8.74 1.74
CA GLN A 87 8.74 -9.65 0.88
C GLN A 87 8.02 -8.93 -0.26
N MET A 88 7.29 -7.85 0.04
CA MET A 88 6.61 -7.06 -0.99
C MET A 88 7.58 -6.49 -2.03
N LEU A 89 8.77 -6.03 -1.62
CA LEU A 89 9.77 -5.53 -2.57
C LEU A 89 10.38 -6.64 -3.42
N HIS A 90 10.83 -7.73 -2.79
CA HIS A 90 11.67 -8.71 -3.47
C HIS A 90 10.86 -9.83 -4.16
N GLU A 91 9.79 -10.31 -3.53
CA GLU A 91 9.00 -11.43 -4.07
C GLU A 91 7.90 -10.95 -5.04
N CYS A 92 7.30 -9.78 -4.79
CA CYS A 92 6.31 -9.22 -5.72
C CYS A 92 6.93 -8.43 -6.88
N SER A 93 8.19 -7.98 -6.71
CA SER A 93 8.96 -7.21 -7.70
C SER A 93 8.13 -6.04 -8.29
N PRO A 94 7.71 -5.06 -7.48
CA PRO A 94 6.94 -3.92 -7.95
C PRO A 94 7.80 -3.02 -8.85
N ASP A 95 7.15 -2.34 -9.81
CA ASP A 95 7.82 -1.39 -10.69
C ASP A 95 8.03 -0.04 -10.01
N VAL A 96 7.15 0.31 -9.07
CA VAL A 96 7.16 1.60 -8.38
C VAL A 96 6.51 1.51 -7.00
N LEU A 97 7.02 2.30 -6.06
CA LEU A 97 6.40 2.56 -4.76
C LEU A 97 5.62 3.89 -4.80
N LEU A 98 4.40 3.88 -4.27
CA LEU A 98 3.57 5.05 -4.00
C LEU A 98 3.27 5.12 -2.48
N PRO A 99 4.11 5.80 -1.68
CA PRO A 99 3.95 5.88 -0.24
C PRO A 99 3.01 7.03 0.14
N PHE A 100 1.97 6.73 0.91
CA PHE A 100 1.08 7.71 1.54
C PHE A 100 1.53 8.02 2.97
N PRO A 101 0.97 9.04 3.64
CA PRO A 101 1.29 9.33 5.03
C PRO A 101 1.14 8.10 5.93
N GLY A 102 2.16 7.83 6.73
CA GLY A 102 2.25 6.63 7.55
C GLY A 102 3.33 6.72 8.62
N GLY A 103 3.43 5.66 9.42
CA GLY A 103 4.35 5.57 10.55
C GLY A 103 5.64 4.82 10.22
N PRO A 104 6.31 4.24 11.24
CA PRO A 104 7.60 3.55 11.07
C PRO A 104 7.61 2.46 10.00
N GLY A 105 6.52 1.69 9.85
CA GLY A 105 6.43 0.65 8.82
C GLY A 105 6.40 1.20 7.39
N THR A 106 5.83 2.39 7.19
CA THR A 106 5.84 3.07 5.89
C THR A 106 7.21 3.68 5.62
N ALA A 107 7.83 4.31 6.62
CA ALA A 107 9.19 4.83 6.52
C ALA A 107 10.20 3.73 6.15
N ASP A 108 10.12 2.56 6.80
CA ASP A 108 10.94 1.40 6.46
C ASP A 108 10.70 0.92 5.01
N MET A 109 9.44 0.85 4.56
CA MET A 109 9.14 0.50 3.16
C MET A 109 9.82 1.45 2.17
N THR A 110 9.70 2.76 2.41
CA THR A 110 10.34 3.80 1.59
C THR A 110 11.87 3.67 1.61
N THR A 111 12.46 3.40 2.78
CA THR A 111 13.91 3.18 2.91
C THR A 111 14.37 1.96 2.13
N GLN A 112 13.65 0.84 2.19
CA GLN A 112 14.01 -0.39 1.46
C GLN A 112 13.92 -0.20 -0.06
N CYS A 113 12.96 0.61 -0.55
CA CYS A 113 12.83 0.90 -1.98
C CYS A 113 13.83 1.93 -2.51
N TRP A 114 14.45 2.74 -1.64
CA TRP A 114 15.30 3.85 -2.06
C TRP A 114 16.50 3.37 -2.87
N GLY A 115 16.60 3.84 -4.13
CA GLY A 115 17.65 3.43 -5.07
C GLY A 115 17.47 2.03 -5.67
N VAL A 116 16.39 1.31 -5.31
CA VAL A 116 16.04 -0.01 -5.88
C VAL A 116 14.96 0.13 -6.94
N ILE A 117 13.88 0.86 -6.62
CA ILE A 117 12.78 1.17 -7.53
C ILE A 117 12.40 2.66 -7.42
N PRO A 118 11.77 3.25 -8.46
CA PRO A 118 11.18 4.57 -8.36
C PRO A 118 10.23 4.70 -7.16
N ILE A 119 10.26 5.86 -6.52
CA ILE A 119 9.34 6.24 -5.45
C ILE A 119 8.62 7.50 -5.93
N TRP A 120 7.31 7.39 -6.15
CA TRP A 120 6.48 8.51 -6.57
C TRP A 120 5.93 9.29 -5.39
N ASN A 121 5.66 10.58 -5.60
CA ASN A 121 4.92 11.38 -4.65
C ASN A 121 3.44 11.42 -5.09
N TRP A 122 2.54 10.89 -4.26
CA TRP A 122 1.10 10.87 -4.57
C TRP A 122 0.51 12.26 -4.81
N ARG A 123 1.13 13.32 -4.28
CA ARG A 123 0.72 14.72 -4.52
C ARG A 123 0.97 15.19 -5.95
N ASP A 124 1.71 14.44 -6.76
CA ASP A 124 1.89 14.75 -8.17
C ASP A 124 0.68 14.32 -9.01
N PHE A 125 -0.31 13.66 -8.40
CA PHE A 125 -1.50 13.10 -9.04
C PHE A 125 -2.84 13.70 -8.52
N ILE A 126 -2.78 14.78 -7.73
CA ILE A 126 -3.95 15.51 -7.21
C ILE A 126 -4.22 16.81 -7.97
#